data_AF-A0A7V6ITR7-F1
#
_entry.id   AF-A0A7V6ITR7-F1
#
_cell.length_a   1.000
_cell.length_b   1.000
_cell.length_c   1.000
_cell.angle_alpha   90.00
_cell.angle_beta   90.00
_cell.angle_gamma   90.00
#
_symmetry.space_group_name_H-M   'P 1'
#
loop_
_entity.id
_entity.type
_entity.pdbx_description
1 polymer ?
#
loop_
_entity_poly.entity_id
_entity_poly.type
_entity_poly.pdbx_seq_one_letter_code
_entity_poly.pdbx_strand_id
1 'polypeptide(L)'
;MGWEFCTVRNIKKTRKEHRCEFCGRTIPAGSPKILNWSGMYEGTFQNSYACHWCQDHQKHFISEWNNEILDFWDSLKEDVFWKELESYKPVYGKTDGDYFVLYSYETDKEVLRIKCPIIRESEVGEE
;
A
#
# COMPACT_ATOMS: atom_id res chain seq x y z
N MET A 1 -15.40 -17.98 3.61
CA MET A 1 -14.28 -18.12 4.55
C MET A 1 -14.51 -17.16 5.70
N GLY A 2 -14.49 -17.63 6.93
CA GLY A 2 -14.89 -16.84 8.11
C GLY A 2 -13.79 -16.83 9.15
N TRP A 3 -13.54 -15.65 9.72
CA TRP A 3 -12.64 -15.49 10.87
C TRP A 3 -13.26 -16.12 12.11
N GLU A 4 -12.49 -16.90 12.88
CA GLU A 4 -12.92 -17.43 14.18
C GLU A 4 -12.92 -16.31 15.23
N PHE A 5 -11.89 -15.47 15.19
CA PHE A 5 -11.87 -14.18 15.88
C PHE A 5 -11.01 -13.21 15.10
N CYS A 6 -11.40 -11.94 15.11
CA CYS A 6 -10.63 -10.88 14.48
C CYS A 6 -10.72 -9.62 15.34
N THR A 7 -9.57 -9.11 15.76
CA THR A 7 -9.45 -7.80 16.40
C THR A 7 -8.91 -6.82 15.38
N VAL A 8 -9.70 -5.79 15.05
CA VAL A 8 -9.28 -4.70 14.16
C VAL A 8 -9.01 -3.45 15.01
N ARG A 9 -7.86 -2.82 14.83
CA ARG A 9 -7.49 -1.61 15.57
C ARG A 9 -6.66 -0.65 14.72
N ASN A 10 -6.88 0.65 14.94
CA ASN A 10 -6.00 1.69 14.44
C ASN A 10 -4.83 1.87 15.42
N ILE A 11 -3.62 1.54 14.97
CA ILE A 11 -2.38 1.76 15.70
C ILE A 11 -2.01 3.24 15.60
N LYS A 12 -1.92 3.89 16.77
CA LYS A 12 -1.52 5.30 16.86
C LYS A 12 -0.12 5.56 16.29
N LYS A 13 0.82 4.66 16.55
CA LYS A 13 2.21 4.71 16.08
C LYS A 13 2.82 3.31 16.06
N THR A 14 3.38 2.87 14.94
CA THR A 14 4.08 1.57 14.85
C THR A 14 5.36 1.59 15.70
N ARG A 15 5.68 0.46 16.35
CA ARG A 15 6.89 0.32 17.18
C ARG A 15 8.09 -0.24 16.42
N LYS A 16 7.84 -0.93 15.30
CA LYS A 16 8.82 -1.53 14.40
C LYS A 16 8.31 -1.45 12.96
N GLU A 17 9.13 -1.85 12.01
CA GLU A 17 8.73 -1.97 10.61
C GLU A 17 7.74 -3.12 10.42
N HIS A 18 6.79 -2.92 9.51
CA HIS A 18 5.76 -3.89 9.15
C HIS A 18 5.60 -3.92 7.64
N ARG A 19 5.15 -5.05 7.09
CA ARG A 19 4.75 -5.12 5.68
C ARG A 19 3.26 -4.84 5.57
N CYS A 20 2.87 -3.98 4.64
CA CYS A 20 1.46 -3.78 4.31
C CYS A 20 0.94 -5.04 3.59
N GLU A 21 -0.17 -5.61 4.05
CA GLU A 21 -0.79 -6.79 3.44
C GLU A 21 -1.27 -6.48 2.01
N PHE A 22 -1.77 -5.27 1.77
CA PHE A 22 -2.43 -4.93 0.51
C PHE A 22 -1.44 -4.51 -0.58
N CYS A 23 -0.57 -3.53 -0.31
CA CYS A 23 0.40 -3.07 -1.30
C CYS A 23 1.77 -3.73 -1.19
N GLY A 24 1.99 -4.60 -0.20
CA GLY A 24 3.29 -5.25 0.00
C GLY A 24 4.44 -4.34 0.44
N ARG A 25 4.24 -3.01 0.46
CA ARG A 25 5.23 -1.99 0.85
C ARG A 25 5.56 -2.06 2.33
N THR A 26 6.78 -1.67 2.69
CA THR A 26 7.22 -1.54 4.07
C THR A 26 6.64 -0.28 4.72
N ILE A 27 5.88 -0.48 5.79
CA ILE A 27 5.44 0.52 6.76
C ILE A 27 6.59 0.72 7.76
N PRO A 28 7.25 1.90 7.80
CA PRO A 28 8.36 2.12 8.70
C PRO A 28 7.93 2.15 10.17
N ALA A 29 8.91 1.96 11.05
CA ALA A 29 8.69 2.21 12.47
C ALA A 29 8.34 3.68 12.70
N GLY A 30 7.35 3.94 13.55
CA GLY A 30 6.89 5.29 13.85
C GLY A 30 5.78 5.80 12.94
N SER A 31 5.31 5.04 11.95
CA SER A 31 4.17 5.42 11.12
C SER A 31 2.89 5.52 11.96
N PRO A 32 2.15 6.64 11.85
CA PRO A 32 0.87 6.82 12.51
C PRO A 32 -0.29 6.23 11.69
N LYS A 33 -1.47 6.11 12.31
CA LYS A 33 -2.73 5.73 11.66
C LYS A 33 -2.64 4.44 10.83
N ILE A 34 -1.96 3.42 11.36
CA ILE A 34 -1.80 2.13 10.68
C ILE A 34 -2.91 1.18 11.15
N LEU A 35 -3.68 0.64 10.21
CA LEU A 35 -4.68 -0.37 10.52
C LEU A 35 -3.97 -1.71 10.79
N ASN A 36 -4.36 -2.39 11.86
CA ASN A 36 -3.90 -3.74 12.19
C ASN A 36 -5.09 -4.64 12.45
N TRP A 37 -5.08 -5.80 11.83
CA TRP A 37 -5.99 -6.89 12.18
C TRP A 37 -5.19 -8.11 12.63
N SER A 38 -5.62 -8.68 13.74
CA SER A 38 -5.01 -9.87 14.31
C SER A 38 -6.10 -10.83 14.75
N GLY A 39 -5.98 -12.10 14.37
CA GLY A 39 -7.07 -13.05 14.53
C GLY A 39 -6.71 -14.47 14.12
N MET A 40 -7.58 -15.43 14.42
CA MET A 40 -7.50 -16.78 13.87
C MET A 40 -8.33 -16.86 12.59
N TYR A 41 -7.67 -17.25 11.52
CA TYR A 41 -8.26 -17.46 10.20
C TYR A 41 -7.87 -18.85 9.71
N GLU A 42 -8.88 -19.70 9.48
CA GLU A 42 -8.69 -21.07 8.98
C GLU A 42 -7.67 -21.87 9.79
N GLY A 43 -7.78 -21.81 11.13
CA GLY A 43 -6.88 -22.50 12.06
C GLY A 43 -5.46 -21.92 12.15
N THR A 44 -5.16 -20.81 11.47
CA THR A 44 -3.86 -20.12 11.52
C THR A 44 -4.00 -18.73 12.13
N PHE A 45 -3.10 -18.38 13.04
CA PHE A 45 -3.06 -17.03 13.59
C PHE A 45 -2.47 -16.06 12.57
N GLN A 46 -3.26 -15.08 12.17
CA GLN A 46 -2.91 -14.00 11.26
C GLN A 46 -2.68 -12.70 12.04
N ASN A 47 -1.66 -11.94 11.65
CA ASN A 47 -1.38 -10.61 12.19
C ASN A 47 -0.84 -9.71 11.08
N SER A 48 -1.75 -8.95 10.48
CA SER A 48 -1.50 -8.19 9.27
C SER A 48 -1.72 -6.70 9.50
N TYR A 49 -1.11 -5.90 8.64
CA TYR A 49 -1.06 -4.44 8.75
C TYR A 49 -1.45 -3.82 7.42
N ALA A 50 -2.16 -2.69 7.44
CA ALA A 50 -2.38 -1.86 6.26
C ALA A 50 -1.85 -0.46 6.49
N CYS A 51 -1.14 0.06 5.49
CA CYS A 51 -0.76 1.45 5.47
C CYS A 51 -1.97 2.37 5.31
N HIS A 52 -1.82 3.64 5.71
CA HIS A 52 -2.86 4.66 5.58
C HIS A 52 -3.41 4.70 4.15
N TRP A 53 -2.51 4.68 3.16
CA TRP A 53 -2.87 4.70 1.75
C TRP A 53 -3.78 3.53 1.35
N CYS A 54 -3.44 2.31 1.75
CA CYS A 54 -4.27 1.13 1.44
C CYS A 54 -5.56 1.09 2.25
N GLN A 55 -5.59 1.65 3.46
CA GLN A 55 -6.80 1.76 4.25
C GLN A 55 -7.84 2.63 3.54
N ASP A 56 -7.41 3.77 3.01
CA ASP A 56 -8.32 4.73 2.36
C ASP A 56 -8.73 4.28 0.94
N HIS A 57 -7.90 3.44 0.31
CA HIS A 57 -8.09 3.00 -1.08
C HIS A 57 -8.41 1.50 -1.21
N GLN A 58 -8.81 0.81 -0.14
CA GLN A 58 -9.08 -0.64 -0.15
C GLN A 58 -10.05 -1.06 -1.27
N LYS A 59 -11.05 -0.24 -1.56
CA LYS A 59 -12.05 -0.45 -2.64
C LYS A 59 -11.47 -0.38 -4.06
N HIS A 60 -10.27 0.19 -4.21
CA HIS A 60 -9.58 0.40 -5.48
C HIS A 60 -8.47 -0.64 -5.74
N PHE A 61 -8.10 -1.47 -4.74
CA PHE A 61 -7.24 -2.65 -4.91
C PHE A 61 -8.09 -3.88 -5.19
N ILE A 62 -8.50 -4.09 -6.43
CA ILE A 62 -9.14 -5.35 -6.79
C ILE A 62 -8.54 -5.86 -8.09
N SER A 63 -7.40 -6.49 -7.93
CA SER A 63 -7.10 -7.67 -8.72
C SER A 63 -6.34 -8.64 -7.83
N GLU A 64 -7.06 -9.60 -7.27
CA GLU A 64 -6.50 -10.74 -6.51
C GLU A 64 -5.49 -11.56 -7.34
N TRP A 65 -5.37 -11.29 -8.65
CA TRP A 65 -4.65 -12.12 -9.61
C TRP A 65 -3.39 -11.47 -10.19
N ASN A 66 -3.24 -10.13 -10.16
CA ASN A 66 -2.11 -9.46 -10.82
C ASN A 66 -1.51 -8.24 -10.08
N ASN A 67 -1.94 -7.94 -8.85
CA ASN A 67 -1.47 -6.79 -8.05
C ASN A 67 -1.60 -5.41 -8.76
N GLU A 68 -2.47 -5.32 -9.77
CA GLU A 68 -2.82 -4.06 -10.43
C GLU A 68 -3.70 -3.20 -9.54
N ILE A 69 -3.44 -1.89 -9.59
CA ILE A 69 -4.20 -0.88 -8.88
C ILE A 69 -5.11 -0.22 -9.90
N LEU A 70 -6.40 -0.60 -9.90
CA LEU A 70 -7.37 -0.19 -10.93
C LEU A 70 -7.47 1.34 -11.06
N ASP A 71 -7.44 2.04 -9.93
CA ASP A 71 -7.44 3.50 -9.87
C ASP A 71 -6.10 4.03 -9.38
N PHE A 72 -5.00 3.53 -9.97
CA PHE A 72 -3.62 3.85 -9.56
C PHE A 72 -3.40 5.34 -9.39
N TRP A 73 -3.74 6.14 -10.40
CA TRP A 73 -3.50 7.58 -10.37
C TRP A 73 -4.36 8.32 -9.37
N ASP A 74 -5.64 7.95 -9.23
CA ASP A 74 -6.50 8.60 -8.25
C ASP A 74 -6.06 8.27 -6.83
N SER A 75 -5.63 7.03 -6.60
CA SER A 75 -5.04 6.63 -5.32
C SER A 75 -3.70 7.33 -5.07
N LEU A 76 -2.89 7.53 -6.10
CA LEU A 76 -1.56 8.15 -5.96
C LEU A 76 -1.62 9.65 -5.68
N LYS A 77 -2.71 10.35 -6.01
CA LYS A 77 -2.86 11.81 -5.76
C LYS A 77 -2.63 12.20 -4.31
N GLU A 78 -2.97 11.32 -3.38
CA GLU A 78 -2.84 11.53 -1.94
C GLU A 78 -1.50 11.02 -1.40
N ASP A 79 -0.69 10.36 -2.24
CA ASP A 79 0.62 9.82 -1.88
C ASP A 79 1.72 10.87 -2.20
N VAL A 80 2.77 10.88 -1.39
CA VAL A 80 3.89 11.84 -1.49
C VAL A 80 4.63 11.74 -2.83
N PHE A 81 4.54 10.59 -3.50
CA PHE A 81 5.17 10.35 -4.79
C PHE A 81 4.39 10.90 -5.99
N TRP A 82 3.21 11.50 -5.79
CA TRP A 82 2.38 12.05 -6.89
C TRP A 82 3.18 12.94 -7.85
N LYS A 83 3.89 13.93 -7.31
CA LYS A 83 4.65 14.91 -8.11
C LYS A 83 5.78 14.28 -8.94
N GLU A 84 6.36 13.19 -8.45
CA GLU A 84 7.42 12.47 -9.14
C GLU A 84 6.86 11.56 -10.24
N LEU A 85 5.68 10.99 -10.02
CA LEU A 85 5.12 9.95 -10.87
C LEU A 85 4.14 10.51 -11.93
N GLU A 86 3.53 11.67 -11.72
CA GLU A 86 2.51 12.23 -12.62
C GLU A 86 2.98 12.42 -14.06
N SER A 87 4.28 12.69 -14.27
CA SER A 87 4.88 12.91 -15.59
C SER A 87 4.94 11.66 -16.46
N TYR A 88 4.76 10.47 -15.88
CA TYR A 88 4.83 9.19 -16.60
C TYR A 88 3.49 8.74 -17.20
N LYS A 89 2.42 9.52 -17.02
CA LYS A 89 1.14 9.23 -17.67
C LYS A 89 1.27 9.20 -19.21
N PRO A 90 0.54 8.32 -19.91
CA PRO A 90 -0.41 7.33 -19.41
C PRO A 90 0.23 5.93 -19.20
N VAL A 91 0.34 5.50 -17.94
CA VAL A 91 0.77 4.13 -17.54
C VAL A 91 -0.11 3.64 -16.39
N TYR A 92 -0.11 2.35 -16.10
CA TYR A 92 -0.76 1.78 -14.93
C TYR A 92 0.27 1.24 -13.94
N GLY A 93 -0.08 1.22 -12.65
CA GLY A 93 0.84 0.84 -11.59
C GLY A 93 0.50 -0.50 -10.96
N LYS A 94 1.53 -1.30 -10.71
CA LYS A 94 1.52 -2.48 -9.83
C LYS A 94 2.40 -2.22 -8.62
N THR A 95 2.17 -2.97 -7.55
CA THR A 95 3.07 -2.99 -6.40
C THR A 95 3.91 -4.26 -6.40
N ASP A 96 5.20 -4.11 -6.13
CA ASP A 96 6.15 -5.20 -5.97
C ASP A 96 7.05 -4.91 -4.76
N GLY A 97 6.62 -5.37 -3.58
CA GLY A 97 7.30 -5.07 -2.32
C GLY A 97 7.34 -3.57 -2.06
N ASP A 98 8.54 -2.99 -1.92
CA ASP A 98 8.76 -1.55 -1.74
C ASP A 98 8.70 -0.74 -3.04
N TYR A 99 8.33 -1.34 -4.17
CA TYR A 99 8.38 -0.68 -5.47
C TYR A 99 6.98 -0.45 -6.05
N PHE A 100 6.81 0.72 -6.66
CA PHE A 100 5.80 0.90 -7.69
C PHE A 100 6.42 0.55 -9.04
N VAL A 101 5.75 -0.34 -9.76
CA VAL A 101 6.15 -0.80 -11.10
C VAL A 101 5.11 -0.28 -12.08
N LEU A 102 5.52 0.61 -12.97
CA LEU A 102 4.67 1.23 -13.97
C LEU A 102 4.76 0.44 -15.28
N TYR A 103 3.59 0.18 -15.87
CA TYR A 103 3.44 -0.56 -17.12
C TYR A 103 2.73 0.29 -18.17
N SER A 104 3.20 0.18 -19.40
CA SER A 104 2.56 0.82 -20.55
C SER A 104 1.26 0.10 -20.89
N TYR A 105 0.14 0.83 -21.01
CA TYR A 105 -1.14 0.26 -21.45
C TYR A 105 -1.07 -0.31 -22.88
N GLU A 106 -0.18 0.21 -23.73
CA GLU A 106 -0.09 -0.18 -25.14
C GLU A 106 0.74 -1.46 -25.34
N THR A 107 1.79 -1.62 -24.55
CA THR A 107 2.78 -2.69 -24.76
C THR A 107 2.83 -3.73 -23.66
N ASP A 108 2.16 -3.46 -22.52
CA ASP A 108 2.20 -4.26 -21.29
C ASP A 108 3.62 -4.51 -20.75
N LYS A 109 4.57 -3.63 -21.13
CA LYS A 109 5.96 -3.70 -20.68
C LYS A 109 6.18 -2.76 -19.50
N GLU A 110 7.06 -3.20 -18.60
CA GLU A 110 7.59 -2.37 -17.51
C GLU A 110 8.28 -1.15 -18.14
N VAL A 111 7.77 0.03 -17.83
CA VAL A 111 8.32 1.32 -18.26
C VAL A 111 9.29 1.83 -17.19
N LEU A 112 8.92 1.65 -15.93
CA LEU A 112 9.63 2.23 -14.81
C LEU A 112 9.36 1.45 -13.53
N ARG A 113 10.39 1.36 -12.68
CA ARG A 113 10.30 0.79 -11.34
C ARG A 113 10.93 1.77 -10.37
N ILE A 114 10.14 2.29 -9.44
CA ILE A 114 10.60 3.25 -8.44
C ILE A 114 10.39 2.66 -7.05
N LYS A 115 11.42 2.80 -6.21
CA LYS A 115 11.34 2.40 -4.81
C LYS A 115 10.51 3.44 -4.06
N CYS A 116 9.32 3.06 -3.67
CA CYS A 116 8.33 3.90 -2.98
C CYS A 116 7.95 3.26 -1.64
N PRO A 117 8.86 3.24 -0.64
CA PRO A 117 8.49 2.80 0.71
C PRO A 117 7.43 3.75 1.27
N ILE A 118 6.61 3.29 2.23
CA ILE A 118 5.62 4.18 2.85
C ILE A 118 6.38 5.21 3.69
N ILE A 119 6.46 6.46 3.25
CA ILE A 119 7.21 7.51 3.95
C ILE A 119 6.40 8.00 5.16
N ARG A 120 7.10 8.42 6.22
CA ARG A 120 6.49 8.94 7.45
C ARG A 120 5.78 10.28 7.17
N GLU A 121 4.58 10.49 7.73
CA GLU A 121 3.94 11.84 7.79
C GLU A 121 4.90 12.89 8.41
N SER A 122 5.92 12.49 9.18
CA SER A 122 6.93 13.38 9.78
C SER A 122 8.12 13.75 8.87
N GLU A 123 8.21 13.21 7.65
CA GLU A 123 9.28 13.53 6.67
C GLU A 123 8.79 14.41 5.52
N VAL A 124 7.48 14.71 5.48
CA VAL A 124 6.93 15.81 4.69
C VAL A 124 6.99 17.03 5.59
N GLY A 125 8.01 17.86 5.40
CA GLY A 125 8.23 19.04 6.20
C GLY A 125 6.98 19.91 6.32
N GLU A 126 6.69 20.33 7.55
CA GLU A 126 5.96 21.56 7.78
C GLU A 126 6.82 22.69 7.20
N GLU A 127 6.42 23.23 6.04
CA GLU A 127 6.78 24.60 5.65
C GLU A 127 5.62 25.53 6.00
#